data_AF-A0A523RWC0-F1
#
_entry.id   AF-A0A523RWC0-F1
#
_cell.length_a   1.000
_cell.length_b   1.000
_cell.length_c   1.000
_cell.angle_alpha   90.00
_cell.angle_beta   90.00
_cell.angle_gamma   90.00
#
_symmetry.space_group_name_H-M   'P 1'
#
loop_
_entity.id
_entity.type
_entity.pdbx_description
1 polymer ?
#
loop_
_entity_poly.entity_id
_entity_poly.type
_entity_poly.pdbx_seq_one_letter_code
_entity_poly.pdbx_strand_id
1 'polypeptide(L)'
;MSSGDVQLEVLKTIESAEEGVPQIYGNMAVVGLSDANAELFNGIISTQIALEVGNMQVEESGSVPSLRFNAEEPTLIRCGEGVLGGGLQDRIVAESMVIEGNHSLRVFCIEAGRWAAKTGEWLHTNTPISMRRAILEGRNQQYVWSEVQRILIS
;
A
#
# COMPACT_ATOMS: atom_id res chain seq x y z
N MET A 1 16.21 26.06 18.53
CA MET A 1 16.37 24.64 18.16
C MET A 1 17.10 24.61 16.82
N SER A 2 18.23 23.92 16.73
CA SER A 2 18.94 23.79 15.45
C SER A 2 18.22 22.79 14.53
N SER A 3 18.52 22.81 13.22
CA SER A 3 17.97 21.83 12.28
C SER A 3 18.34 20.38 12.67
N GLY A 4 19.47 20.17 13.34
CA GLY A 4 19.90 18.85 13.81
C GLY A 4 19.07 18.36 14.99
N ASP A 5 18.70 19.26 15.90
CA ASP A 5 17.87 18.93 17.07
C ASP A 5 16.45 18.50 16.63
N VAL A 6 15.88 19.16 15.63
CA VAL A 6 14.57 18.78 15.04
C VAL A 6 14.61 17.37 14.46
N GLN A 7 15.66 17.03 13.70
CA GLN A 7 15.79 15.70 13.11
C GLN A 7 15.88 14.61 14.17
N LEU A 8 16.63 14.86 15.25
CA LEU A 8 16.77 13.90 16.34
C LEU A 8 15.43 13.64 17.04
N GLU A 9 14.65 14.69 17.29
CA GLU A 9 13.33 14.56 17.93
C GLU A 9 12.31 13.85 17.02
N VAL A 10 12.32 14.12 15.71
CA VAL A 10 11.51 13.39 14.73
C VAL A 10 11.87 11.90 14.71
N LEU A 11 13.17 11.56 14.68
CA LEU A 11 13.62 10.17 14.69
C LEU A 11 13.22 9.46 15.98
N LYS A 12 13.41 10.11 17.14
CA LYS A 12 12.94 9.56 18.43
C LYS A 12 11.44 9.28 18.40
N THR A 13 10.65 10.22 17.88
CA THR A 13 9.18 10.04 17.77
C THR A 13 8.82 8.84 16.89
N ILE A 14 9.59 8.60 15.82
CA ILE A 14 9.40 7.42 14.95
C ILE A 14 9.82 6.13 15.68
N GLU A 15 10.98 6.14 16.34
CA GLU A 15 11.53 4.97 17.03
C GLU A 15 10.69 4.56 18.24
N SER A 16 10.01 5.51 18.88
CA SER A 16 9.09 5.23 19.99
C SER A 16 7.69 4.84 19.56
N ALA A 17 7.34 4.91 18.26
CA ALA A 17 5.98 4.71 17.78
C ALA A 17 5.42 3.33 18.17
N GLU A 18 4.29 3.35 18.88
CA GLU A 18 3.55 2.15 19.27
C GLU A 18 2.39 1.90 18.29
N GLU A 19 1.94 0.64 18.22
CA GLU A 19 0.83 0.28 17.34
C GLU A 19 -0.47 0.97 17.75
N GLY A 20 -1.15 1.60 16.78
CA GLY A 20 -2.46 2.23 16.98
C GLY A 20 -2.46 3.46 17.91
N VAL A 21 -1.35 3.74 18.58
CA VAL A 21 -1.20 4.88 19.50
C VAL A 21 -0.52 6.04 18.77
N PRO A 22 -1.23 7.15 18.52
CA PRO A 22 -0.65 8.32 17.86
C PRO A 22 0.34 9.05 18.78
N GLN A 23 1.53 9.29 18.26
CA GLN A 23 2.56 10.14 18.88
C GLN A 23 2.67 11.45 18.10
N ILE A 24 2.45 12.56 18.78
CA ILE A 24 2.34 13.88 18.15
C ILE A 24 3.62 14.67 18.39
N TYR A 25 4.23 15.15 17.31
CA TYR A 25 5.34 16.10 17.33
C TYR A 25 5.02 17.30 16.43
N GLY A 26 4.69 18.44 17.03
CA GLY A 26 4.25 19.63 16.28
C GLY A 26 2.97 19.34 15.50
N ASN A 27 3.04 19.44 14.16
CA ASN A 27 1.95 19.14 13.23
C ASN A 27 2.07 17.74 12.60
N MET A 28 2.96 16.88 13.11
CA MET A 28 3.14 15.50 12.67
C MET A 28 2.53 14.55 13.68
N ALA A 29 1.77 13.57 13.21
CA ALA A 29 1.37 12.40 14.00
C ALA A 29 2.08 11.16 13.43
N VAL A 30 2.67 10.36 14.30
CA VAL A 30 3.30 9.08 13.96
C VAL A 30 2.52 7.97 14.65
N VAL A 31 2.14 6.95 13.90
CA VAL A 31 1.38 5.81 14.39
C VAL A 31 2.10 4.55 13.92
N GLY A 32 2.44 3.65 14.84
CA GLY A 32 2.96 2.34 14.48
C GLY A 32 1.86 1.50 13.82
N LEU A 33 2.20 0.79 12.76
CA LEU A 33 1.32 -0.17 12.08
C LEU A 33 1.96 -1.55 12.23
N SER A 34 1.38 -2.45 13.03
CA SER A 34 1.92 -3.82 13.15
C SER A 34 1.16 -4.79 12.25
N ASP A 35 -0.16 -4.63 12.14
CA ASP A 35 -0.99 -5.49 11.31
C ASP A 35 -1.69 -4.75 10.17
N ALA A 36 -2.06 -5.52 9.15
CA ALA A 36 -2.88 -5.03 8.05
C ALA A 36 -4.32 -4.75 8.46
N ASN A 37 -4.74 -5.24 9.63
CA ASN A 37 -6.09 -5.16 10.17
C ASN A 37 -6.15 -4.19 11.35
N ALA A 38 -5.72 -2.95 11.14
CA ALA A 38 -5.78 -1.91 12.15
C ALA A 38 -6.73 -0.79 11.73
N GLU A 39 -7.67 -0.44 12.61
CA GLU A 39 -8.20 0.92 12.66
C GLU A 39 -7.04 1.85 13.02
N LEU A 40 -6.81 2.84 12.19
CA LEU A 40 -5.72 3.80 12.33
C LEU A 40 -6.21 5.04 13.06
N PHE A 41 -5.30 5.98 13.26
CA PHE A 41 -5.62 7.24 13.90
C PHE A 41 -6.69 8.02 13.12
N ASN A 42 -7.59 8.67 13.86
CA ASN A 42 -8.58 9.63 13.35
C ASN A 42 -9.58 9.04 12.34
N GLY A 43 -10.01 7.79 12.57
CA GLY A 43 -11.02 7.12 11.72
C GLY A 43 -10.50 6.71 10.34
N ILE A 44 -9.18 6.76 10.13
CA ILE A 44 -8.57 6.16 8.94
C ILE A 44 -8.53 4.65 9.18
N ILE A 45 -8.86 3.85 8.17
CA ILE A 45 -8.75 2.38 8.23
C ILE A 45 -7.76 1.84 7.22
N SER A 46 -7.36 0.58 7.37
CA SER A 46 -6.53 -0.09 6.36
C SER A 46 -7.33 -0.51 5.13
N THR A 47 -6.65 -0.69 4.00
CA THR A 47 -7.24 -1.25 2.78
C THR A 47 -7.89 -2.61 3.02
N GLN A 48 -7.27 -3.46 3.85
CA GLN A 48 -7.82 -4.78 4.21
C GLN A 48 -9.17 -4.66 4.93
N ILE A 49 -9.26 -3.85 5.98
CA ILE A 49 -10.52 -3.64 6.70
C ILE A 49 -11.58 -3.10 5.75
N ALA A 50 -11.22 -2.08 4.94
CA ALA A 50 -12.16 -1.45 4.03
C ALA A 50 -12.75 -2.45 3.02
N LEU A 51 -11.94 -3.37 2.50
CA LEU A 51 -12.38 -4.46 1.63
C LEU A 51 -13.25 -5.49 2.36
N GLU A 52 -12.85 -5.90 3.57
CA GLU A 52 -13.56 -6.91 4.38
C GLU A 52 -14.96 -6.45 4.79
N VAL A 53 -15.10 -5.18 5.18
CA VAL A 53 -16.40 -4.61 5.59
C VAL A 53 -17.25 -4.14 4.40
N GLY A 54 -16.70 -4.17 3.18
CA GLY A 54 -17.39 -3.77 1.94
C GLY A 54 -17.40 -2.28 1.67
N ASN A 55 -16.67 -1.48 2.45
CA ASN A 55 -16.55 -0.03 2.31
C ASN A 55 -15.49 0.41 1.27
N MET A 56 -14.80 -0.55 0.64
CA MET A 56 -13.92 -0.30 -0.49
C MET A 56 -14.23 -1.24 -1.67
N GLN A 57 -14.23 -0.67 -2.87
CA GLN A 57 -14.29 -1.39 -4.13
C GLN A 57 -13.09 -1.04 -5.00
N VAL A 58 -12.54 -2.05 -5.67
CA VAL A 58 -11.40 -1.89 -6.59
C VAL A 58 -11.76 -2.47 -7.95
N GLU A 59 -11.74 -1.63 -8.97
CA GLU A 59 -12.17 -1.95 -10.33
C GLU A 59 -11.05 -1.69 -11.35
N GLU A 60 -11.01 -2.48 -12.42
CA GLU A 60 -10.20 -2.17 -13.60
C GLU A 60 -10.68 -0.86 -14.25
N SER A 61 -9.75 0.08 -14.45
CA SER A 61 -10.07 1.39 -15.05
C SER A 61 -10.25 1.34 -16.58
N GLY A 62 -10.00 0.18 -17.21
CA GLY A 62 -9.95 0.02 -18.66
C GLY A 62 -8.65 0.55 -19.31
N SER A 63 -7.78 1.20 -18.52
CA SER A 63 -6.46 1.67 -18.94
C SER A 63 -5.36 1.17 -17.99
N VAL A 64 -4.42 0.39 -18.50
CA VAL A 64 -3.19 0.03 -17.79
C VAL A 64 -2.25 1.24 -17.79
N PRO A 65 -1.56 1.59 -16.67
CA PRO A 65 -1.37 0.80 -15.45
C PRO A 65 -2.10 1.38 -14.22
N SER A 66 -3.44 1.51 -14.25
CA SER A 66 -4.21 2.03 -13.11
C SER A 66 -5.44 1.19 -12.76
N LEU A 67 -5.76 1.15 -11.46
CA LEU A 67 -7.05 0.68 -10.94
C LEU A 67 -7.84 1.85 -10.37
N ARG A 68 -9.17 1.74 -10.43
CA ARG A 68 -10.09 2.66 -9.75
C ARG A 68 -10.38 2.09 -8.36
N PHE A 69 -10.13 2.90 -7.34
CA PHE A 69 -10.49 2.65 -5.96
C PHE A 69 -11.67 3.56 -5.61
N ASN A 70 -12.68 2.99 -4.97
CA ASN A 70 -13.77 3.74 -4.38
C ASN A 70 -13.86 3.38 -2.90
N ALA A 71 -13.57 4.33 -2.02
CA ALA A 71 -13.60 4.15 -0.57
C ALA A 71 -14.73 4.99 0.04
N GLU A 72 -15.58 4.39 0.87
CA GLU A 72 -16.66 5.09 1.57
C GLU A 72 -16.18 5.86 2.81
N GLU A 73 -14.95 5.56 3.28
CA GLU A 73 -14.32 6.20 4.42
C GLU A 73 -12.81 6.40 4.19
N PRO A 74 -12.14 7.30 4.94
CA PRO A 74 -10.70 7.51 4.83
C PRO A 74 -9.92 6.20 4.97
N THR A 75 -9.31 5.75 3.88
CA THR A 75 -8.62 4.45 3.81
C THR A 75 -7.16 4.66 3.45
N LEU A 76 -6.25 4.12 4.26
CA LEU A 76 -4.83 4.07 3.95
C LEU A 76 -4.56 2.92 2.96
N ILE A 77 -4.09 3.31 1.78
CA ILE A 77 -3.51 2.41 0.79
C ILE A 77 -2.00 2.51 0.90
N ARG A 78 -1.31 1.37 1.02
CA ARG A 78 0.15 1.34 1.16
C ARG A 78 0.82 0.94 -0.15
N CYS A 79 1.94 1.59 -0.45
CA CYS A 79 2.82 1.13 -1.51
C CYS A 79 3.23 -0.32 -1.27
N GLY A 80 3.14 -1.13 -2.31
CA GLY A 80 3.40 -2.55 -2.22
C GLY A 80 2.20 -3.39 -1.78
N GLU A 81 1.07 -2.79 -1.41
CA GLU A 81 -0.12 -3.56 -1.06
C GLU A 81 -0.66 -4.29 -2.30
N GLY A 82 -0.86 -5.61 -2.16
CA GLY A 82 -1.46 -6.44 -3.21
C GLY A 82 -2.96 -6.21 -3.26
N VAL A 83 -3.51 -5.96 -4.45
CA VAL A 83 -4.94 -5.72 -4.66
C VAL A 83 -5.45 -6.49 -5.86
N LEU A 84 -6.65 -7.06 -5.72
CA LEU A 84 -7.38 -7.71 -6.81
C LEU A 84 -8.38 -6.70 -7.39
N GLY A 85 -8.09 -6.15 -8.57
CA GLY A 85 -8.96 -5.19 -9.26
C GLY A 85 -10.17 -5.79 -9.97
N GLY A 86 -10.72 -6.91 -9.46
CA GLY A 86 -11.81 -7.64 -10.13
C GLY A 86 -11.43 -8.31 -11.47
N GLY A 87 -10.15 -8.34 -11.83
CA GLY A 87 -9.62 -8.92 -13.07
C GLY A 87 -8.88 -10.26 -12.87
N LEU A 88 -8.26 -10.76 -13.96
CA LEU A 88 -7.51 -12.04 -14.00
C LEU A 88 -6.04 -11.94 -13.58
N GLN A 89 -5.58 -10.78 -13.09
CA GLN A 89 -4.17 -10.53 -12.74
C GLN A 89 -4.02 -9.84 -11.39
N ASP A 90 -3.03 -10.28 -10.62
CA ASP A 90 -2.63 -9.64 -9.37
C ASP A 90 -1.92 -8.32 -9.63
N ARG A 91 -2.34 -7.29 -8.88
CA ARG A 91 -1.79 -5.94 -8.96
C ARG A 91 -1.15 -5.55 -7.64
N ILE A 92 -0.15 -4.67 -7.73
CA ILE A 92 0.50 -4.08 -6.57
C ILE A 92 0.46 -2.56 -6.65
N VAL A 93 0.07 -1.89 -5.57
CA VAL A 93 -0.07 -0.43 -5.55
C VAL A 93 1.30 0.26 -5.57
N ALA A 94 1.44 1.28 -6.42
CA ALA A 94 2.70 1.98 -6.65
C ALA A 94 3.05 3.05 -5.61
N GLU A 95 2.09 3.50 -4.81
CA GLU A 95 2.25 4.64 -3.90
C GLU A 95 1.38 4.48 -2.65
N SER A 96 1.81 5.11 -1.55
CA SER A 96 1.02 5.16 -0.32
C SER A 96 0.19 6.44 -0.28
N MET A 97 -1.10 6.33 0.01
CA MET A 97 -2.02 7.46 0.07
C MET A 97 -3.19 7.14 1.00
N VAL A 98 -3.71 8.16 1.69
CA VAL A 98 -5.04 8.08 2.31
C VAL A 98 -6.05 8.60 1.31
N ILE A 99 -7.06 7.78 0.98
CA ILE A 99 -8.10 8.15 0.03
C ILE A 99 -9.49 8.07 0.65
N GLU A 100 -10.40 8.87 0.12
CA GLU A 100 -11.85 8.80 0.35
C GLU A 100 -12.54 9.16 -0.97
N GLY A 101 -13.61 8.46 -1.32
CA GLY A 101 -14.28 8.55 -2.61
C GLY A 101 -13.50 7.86 -3.74
N ASN A 102 -13.70 8.35 -4.97
CA ASN A 102 -13.17 7.74 -6.19
C ASN A 102 -11.77 8.25 -6.55
N HIS A 103 -10.79 7.36 -6.61
CA HIS A 103 -9.41 7.64 -7.00
C HIS A 103 -8.90 6.65 -8.04
N SER A 104 -8.12 7.13 -9.00
CA SER A 104 -7.39 6.26 -9.94
C SER A 104 -5.94 6.18 -9.47
N LEU A 105 -5.52 5.01 -9.01
CA LEU A 105 -4.17 4.80 -8.49
C LEU A 105 -3.36 3.95 -9.45
N ARG A 106 -2.07 4.27 -9.53
CA ARG A 106 -1.13 3.50 -10.33
C ARG A 106 -0.84 2.17 -9.66
N VAL A 107 -0.79 1.14 -10.47
CA VAL A 107 -0.47 -0.22 -10.05
C VAL A 107 0.53 -0.85 -10.99
N PHE A 108 1.18 -1.92 -10.55
CA PHE A 108 1.99 -2.79 -11.43
C PHE A 108 1.37 -4.18 -11.50
N CYS A 109 1.49 -4.84 -12.65
CA CYS A 109 1.26 -6.28 -12.74
C CYS A 109 2.34 -7.01 -11.93
N ILE A 110 1.96 -7.94 -11.05
CA ILE A 110 2.92 -8.81 -10.37
C ILE A 110 3.32 -9.97 -11.31
N GLU A 111 2.40 -10.43 -12.15
CA GLU A 111 2.57 -11.65 -12.94
C GLU A 111 2.86 -11.34 -14.41
N ALA A 112 4.05 -11.70 -14.88
CA ALA A 112 4.37 -11.62 -16.30
C ALA A 112 3.67 -12.77 -17.05
N GLY A 113 2.85 -12.45 -18.06
CA GLY A 113 2.36 -13.42 -19.04
C GLY A 113 1.12 -14.26 -18.64
N ARG A 114 0.41 -13.95 -17.55
CA ARG A 114 -0.84 -14.67 -17.22
C ARG A 114 -2.08 -14.03 -17.86
N TRP A 115 -2.67 -14.79 -18.78
CA TRP A 115 -3.99 -14.55 -19.38
C TRP A 115 -4.93 -15.76 -19.18
N ALA A 116 -4.45 -16.83 -18.54
CA ALA A 116 -5.22 -18.05 -18.30
C ALA A 116 -5.67 -18.12 -16.84
N ALA A 117 -6.99 -18.06 -16.65
CA ALA A 117 -7.65 -17.96 -15.36
C ALA A 117 -7.31 -19.13 -14.42
N LYS A 118 -6.67 -18.80 -13.30
CA LYS A 118 -6.84 -19.51 -12.03
C LYS A 118 -7.02 -18.44 -10.96
N THR A 119 -8.20 -18.44 -10.35
CA THR A 119 -8.52 -17.61 -9.19
C THR A 119 -7.61 -18.02 -8.04
N GLY A 120 -6.64 -17.19 -7.69
CA GLY A 120 -5.86 -17.30 -6.48
C GLY A 120 -6.13 -16.07 -5.60
N GLU A 121 -6.40 -16.30 -4.33
CA GLU A 121 -6.45 -15.26 -3.30
C GLU A 121 -5.01 -14.77 -3.04
N TRP A 122 -4.52 -13.79 -3.79
CA TRP A 122 -3.26 -13.14 -3.44
C TRP A 122 -3.53 -11.76 -2.83
N LEU A 123 -3.81 -11.77 -1.53
CA LEU A 123 -3.72 -10.59 -0.67
C LEU A 123 -2.51 -10.75 0.25
N HIS A 124 -1.37 -10.19 -0.15
CA HIS A 124 -0.28 -9.95 0.78
C HIS A 124 -0.28 -8.48 1.18
N THR A 125 -0.71 -8.27 2.41
CA THR A 125 -0.55 -7.02 3.13
C THR A 125 0.88 -6.85 3.67
N ASN A 126 1.68 -7.93 3.65
CA ASN A 126 3.07 -8.01 4.10
C ASN A 126 4.07 -8.17 2.94
N THR A 127 3.97 -7.28 1.96
CA THR A 127 4.95 -7.20 0.87
C THR A 127 6.36 -6.90 1.41
N PRO A 128 7.39 -7.69 1.01
CA PRO A 128 8.77 -7.48 1.46
C PRO A 128 9.28 -6.07 1.17
N ILE A 129 10.11 -5.53 2.07
CA ILE A 129 10.72 -4.19 1.90
C ILE A 129 11.49 -4.09 0.58
N SER A 130 12.16 -5.15 0.14
CA SER A 130 12.85 -5.21 -1.15
C SER A 130 11.89 -4.98 -2.33
N MET A 131 10.70 -5.59 -2.30
CA MET A 131 9.68 -5.39 -3.32
C MET A 131 9.10 -3.98 -3.28
N ARG A 132 8.79 -3.44 -2.09
CA ARG A 132 8.37 -2.03 -1.94
C ARG A 132 9.42 -1.07 -2.49
N ARG A 133 10.70 -1.32 -2.18
CA ARG A 133 11.81 -0.52 -2.66
C ARG A 133 11.92 -0.59 -4.18
N ALA A 134 11.82 -1.77 -4.79
CA ALA A 134 11.85 -1.91 -6.23
C ALA A 134 10.68 -1.24 -6.95
N ILE A 135 9.49 -1.19 -6.34
CA ILE A 135 8.34 -0.44 -6.85
C ILE A 135 8.61 1.08 -6.81
N LEU A 136 9.15 1.56 -5.68
CA LEU A 136 9.47 2.98 -5.51
C LEU A 136 10.62 3.44 -6.41
N GLU A 137 11.65 2.61 -6.57
CA GLU A 137 12.85 2.87 -7.40
C GLU A 137 12.58 2.62 -8.90
N GLY A 138 11.82 1.58 -9.21
CA GLY A 138 11.59 1.05 -10.55
C GLY A 138 10.21 1.36 -11.07
N ARG A 139 9.93 2.65 -11.34
CA ARG A 139 8.64 3.17 -11.82
C ARG A 139 8.13 2.57 -13.15
N ASN A 140 8.78 1.56 -13.73
CA ASN A 140 8.34 0.86 -14.94
C ASN A 140 8.05 -0.62 -14.70
N GLN A 141 7.14 -1.17 -15.52
CA GLN A 141 6.61 -2.53 -15.36
C GLN A 141 7.69 -3.62 -15.51
N GLN A 142 8.66 -3.41 -16.40
CA GLN A 142 9.72 -4.38 -16.68
C GLN A 142 10.66 -4.55 -15.48
N TYR A 143 10.98 -3.46 -14.79
CA TYR A 143 11.83 -3.53 -13.61
C TYR A 143 11.12 -4.24 -12.47
N VAL A 144 9.84 -3.91 -12.21
CA VAL A 144 9.02 -4.60 -11.19
C VAL A 144 8.97 -6.11 -11.46
N TRP A 145 8.75 -6.55 -12.71
CA TRP A 145 8.81 -7.97 -13.05
C TRP A 145 10.18 -8.60 -12.79
N SER A 146 11.27 -7.90 -13.12
CA SER A 146 12.63 -8.43 -12.88
C SER A 146 12.92 -8.63 -11.39
N GLU A 147 12.38 -7.76 -10.52
CA GLU A 147 12.52 -7.89 -9.08
C GLU A 147 11.63 -9.00 -8.53
N VAL A 148 10.35 -9.06 -8.94
CA VAL A 148 9.43 -10.11 -8.52
C VAL A 148 10.00 -11.49 -8.85
N GLN A 149 10.55 -11.67 -10.05
CA GLN A 149 11.24 -12.91 -10.44
C GLN A 149 12.43 -13.23 -9.54
N ARG A 150 13.24 -12.22 -9.17
CA ARG A 150 14.37 -12.41 -8.26
C ARG A 150 13.94 -12.90 -6.88
N ILE A 151 12.86 -12.31 -6.33
CA ILE A 151 12.31 -12.66 -5.01
C ILE A 151 11.68 -14.06 -5.02
N LEU A 152 11.05 -14.48 -6.12
CA LEU A 152 10.38 -15.79 -6.21
C LEU A 152 11.35 -16.96 -6.46
N ILE A 153 12.57 -16.70 -6.94
CA ILE A 153 13.59 -17.72 -7.24
C ILE A 153 14.61 -17.87 -6.08
N SER A 154 14.67 -16.92 -5.15
CA SER A 154 15.53 -16.96 -3.95
C SER A 154 14.89 -17.72 -2.80
#